data_AF-A0A382EDZ4-F1
#
_entry.id   AF-A0A382EDZ4-F1
#
_cell.length_a   1.000
_cell.length_b   1.000
_cell.length_c   1.000
_cell.angle_alpha   90.00
_cell.angle_beta   90.00
_cell.angle_gamma   90.00
#
_symmetry.space_group_name_H-M   'P 1'
#
loop_
_entity.id
_entity.type
_entity.pdbx_description
1 polymer ?
#
loop_
_entity_poly.entity_id
_entity_poly.type
_entity_poly.pdbx_seq_one_letter_code
_entity_poly.pdbx_strand_id
1 'polypeptide(L)'
;MEPEEIEQLRDEILKFLMALPGPETLKLKDLMDRLSSEMVETVADGNDVLFCGSDGKTIIKAVHFPRSVLGEDGPVILPSADPKVILAAFADEFVQGSLDEVRNVFADLEVREHQWEQFLNSLAAKVSRKHAESEEFDWDISRLN
;
A
#
# COMPACT_ATOMS: atom_id res chain seq x y z
N MET A 1 -4.99 -1.09 16.83
CA MET A 1 -5.83 0.12 16.81
C MET A 1 -7.25 -0.34 17.06
N GLU A 2 -7.92 0.31 18.00
CA GLU A 2 -9.33 0.04 18.29
C GLU A 2 -10.22 0.62 17.18
N PRO A 3 -11.42 0.05 16.93
CA PRO A 3 -12.34 0.53 15.88
C PRO A 3 -12.66 2.03 15.98
N GLU A 4 -12.72 2.58 17.18
CA GLU A 4 -12.93 4.01 17.43
C GLU A 4 -11.75 4.89 16.98
N GLU A 5 -10.52 4.39 17.06
CA GLU A 5 -9.31 5.10 16.61
C GLU A 5 -9.26 5.16 15.08
N ILE A 6 -9.75 4.11 14.41
CA ILE A 6 -9.87 4.04 12.95
C ILE A 6 -10.92 5.06 12.46
N GLU A 7 -12.04 5.17 13.16
CA GLU A 7 -13.13 6.08 12.82
C GLU A 7 -12.73 7.55 13.05
N GLN A 8 -11.97 7.83 14.13
CA GLN A 8 -11.39 9.16 14.36
C GLN A 8 -10.37 9.55 13.28
N LEU A 9 -9.46 8.64 12.93
CA LEU A 9 -8.45 8.90 11.89
C LEU A 9 -9.12 9.21 10.54
N ARG A 10 -10.17 8.46 10.20
CA ARG A 10 -10.98 8.70 8.99
C ARG A 10 -11.59 10.10 8.99
N ASP A 11 -12.17 10.53 10.12
CA ASP A 11 -12.80 11.83 10.24
C ASP A 11 -11.81 13.00 10.16
N GLU A 12 -10.61 12.84 10.72
CA GLU A 12 -9.55 13.83 10.62
C GLU A 12 -9.03 13.98 9.19
N ILE A 13 -8.85 12.85 8.49
CA ILE A 13 -8.47 12.82 7.07
C ILE A 13 -9.56 13.52 6.23
N LEU A 14 -10.84 13.19 6.43
CA LEU A 14 -11.95 13.81 5.70
C LEU A 14 -12.02 15.33 5.92
N LYS A 15 -11.84 15.80 7.15
CA LYS A 15 -11.83 17.23 7.48
C LYS A 15 -10.69 17.96 6.79
N PHE A 16 -9.49 17.38 6.77
CA PHE A 16 -8.34 17.93 6.08
C PHE A 16 -8.58 18.05 4.56
N LEU A 17 -9.20 17.03 3.96
CA LEU A 17 -9.51 17.01 2.52
C LEU A 17 -10.56 18.04 2.12
N MET A 18 -11.55 18.28 2.98
CA MET A 18 -12.57 19.31 2.75
C MET A 18 -12.02 20.73 2.83
N ALA A 19 -10.85 20.94 3.42
CA ALA A 19 -10.24 22.26 3.61
C ALA A 19 -9.35 22.74 2.44
N LEU A 20 -9.09 21.90 1.44
CA LEU A 20 -8.14 22.19 0.36
C LEU A 20 -8.84 22.73 -0.93
N PRO A 21 -8.36 23.83 -1.55
CA PRO A 21 -9.04 24.44 -2.69
C PRO A 21 -8.61 23.86 -4.05
N GLY A 22 -9.58 23.50 -4.91
CA GLY A 22 -9.37 23.32 -6.36
C GLY A 22 -9.65 21.92 -6.96
N PRO A 23 -9.44 21.75 -8.28
CA PRO A 23 -9.65 20.49 -9.01
C PRO A 23 -8.65 19.38 -8.63
N GLU A 24 -7.46 19.77 -8.18
CA GLU A 24 -6.44 18.86 -7.66
C GLU A 24 -6.86 18.26 -6.33
N THR A 25 -7.66 18.98 -5.54
CA THR A 25 -8.25 18.46 -4.31
C THR A 25 -9.23 17.34 -4.56
N LEU A 26 -10.03 17.41 -5.63
CA LEU A 26 -10.96 16.34 -5.97
C LEU A 26 -10.22 15.04 -6.29
N LYS A 27 -9.10 15.14 -7.03
CA LYS A 27 -8.24 13.97 -7.32
C LYS A 27 -7.59 13.41 -6.06
N LEU A 28 -7.11 14.28 -5.17
CA LEU A 28 -6.53 13.89 -3.90
C LEU A 28 -7.57 13.25 -2.97
N LYS A 29 -8.76 13.85 -2.88
CA LYS A 29 -9.89 13.32 -2.11
C LYS A 29 -10.30 11.95 -2.64
N ASP A 30 -10.46 11.79 -3.95
CA ASP A 30 -10.76 10.49 -4.56
C ASP A 30 -9.69 9.44 -4.24
N LEU A 31 -8.42 9.83 -4.25
CA LEU A 31 -7.31 8.93 -3.93
C LEU A 31 -7.31 8.55 -2.45
N MET A 32 -7.62 9.49 -1.57
CA MET A 32 -7.70 9.25 -0.12
C MET A 32 -8.95 8.46 0.29
N ASP A 33 -10.10 8.71 -0.35
CA ASP A 33 -11.34 7.95 -0.13
C ASP A 33 -11.13 6.48 -0.55
N ARG A 34 -10.44 6.25 -1.68
CA ARG A 34 -10.04 4.91 -2.12
C ARG A 34 -9.02 4.27 -1.19
N LEU A 35 -7.98 5.00 -0.79
CA LEU A 35 -6.99 4.51 0.18
C LEU A 35 -7.67 4.07 1.48
N SER A 36 -8.59 4.88 1.98
CA SER A 36 -9.37 4.58 3.18
C SER A 36 -10.25 3.34 3.00
N SER A 37 -10.91 3.20 1.84
CA SER A 37 -11.71 2.01 1.52
C SER A 37 -10.87 0.74 1.51
N GLU A 38 -9.71 0.76 0.85
CA GLU A 38 -8.80 -0.38 0.77
C GLU A 38 -8.26 -0.78 2.14
N MET A 39 -7.98 0.20 3.01
CA MET A 39 -7.57 -0.05 4.40
C MET A 39 -8.69 -0.70 5.22
N VAL A 40 -9.96 -0.34 4.99
CA VAL A 40 -11.11 -0.94 5.70
C VAL A 40 -11.38 -2.37 5.22
N GLU A 41 -11.35 -2.61 3.91
CA GLU A 41 -11.59 -3.94 3.31
C GLU A 41 -10.60 -4.98 3.83
N THR A 42 -9.35 -4.56 4.00
CA THR A 42 -8.26 -5.36 4.57
C THR A 42 -8.58 -5.93 5.96
N VAL A 43 -9.29 -5.18 6.81
CA VAL A 43 -9.63 -5.61 8.17
C VAL A 43 -10.65 -6.75 8.16
N ALA A 44 -11.43 -6.89 7.08
CA ALA A 44 -12.53 -7.85 6.99
C ALA A 44 -12.12 -9.24 6.45
N ASP A 45 -11.10 -9.33 5.58
CA ASP A 45 -10.83 -10.53 4.76
C ASP A 45 -9.63 -11.39 5.18
N GLY A 46 -9.01 -11.12 6.33
CA GLY A 46 -8.05 -12.05 6.96
C GLY A 46 -6.71 -12.23 6.24
N ASN A 47 -6.44 -11.45 5.18
CA ASN A 47 -5.09 -11.28 4.62
C ASN A 47 -4.45 -10.04 5.27
N ASP A 48 -3.34 -10.25 5.96
CA ASP A 48 -2.60 -9.16 6.59
C ASP A 48 -1.95 -8.28 5.51
N VAL A 49 -2.44 -7.04 5.38
CA VAL A 49 -1.77 -6.03 4.55
C VAL A 49 -0.50 -5.59 5.26
N LEU A 50 0.59 -5.65 4.51
CA LEU A 50 1.89 -5.20 4.94
C LEU A 50 1.94 -3.66 5.02
N PHE A 51 1.47 -2.98 3.97
CA PHE A 51 1.29 -1.53 3.97
C PHE A 51 0.33 -1.11 2.86
N CYS A 52 -0.31 0.03 3.07
CA CYS A 52 -1.09 0.73 2.05
C CYS A 52 -0.56 2.17 1.96
N GLY A 53 -0.15 2.58 0.77
CA GLY A 53 0.45 3.90 0.55
C GLY A 53 0.08 4.48 -0.81
N SER A 54 0.58 5.67 -1.10
CA SER A 54 0.38 6.31 -2.40
C SER A 54 1.69 6.94 -2.87
N ASP A 55 1.96 6.83 -4.16
CA ASP A 55 3.05 7.56 -4.82
C ASP A 55 2.60 8.93 -5.37
N GLY A 56 1.38 9.35 -5.01
CA GLY A 56 0.74 10.58 -5.47
C GLY A 56 -0.04 10.43 -6.78
N LYS A 57 0.03 9.27 -7.44
CA LYS A 57 -0.74 8.96 -8.67
C LYS A 57 -1.56 7.69 -8.53
N THR A 58 -0.99 6.67 -7.88
CA THR A 58 -1.58 5.36 -7.68
C THR A 58 -1.46 4.95 -6.22
N ILE A 59 -2.42 4.14 -5.76
CA ILE A 59 -2.40 3.52 -4.46
C ILE A 59 -1.59 2.23 -4.59
N ILE A 60 -0.67 2.00 -3.67
CA ILE A 60 0.10 0.77 -3.58
C ILE A 60 -0.41 0.02 -2.35
N LYS A 61 -1.03 -1.14 -2.60
CA LYS A 61 -1.47 -2.05 -1.56
C LYS A 61 -0.54 -3.25 -1.57
N ALA A 62 0.22 -3.44 -0.51
CA ALA A 62 1.12 -4.57 -0.35
C ALA A 62 0.54 -5.56 0.67
N VAL A 63 0.42 -6.82 0.26
CA VAL A 63 0.04 -7.94 1.12
C VAL A 63 1.23 -8.87 1.29
N HIS A 64 1.19 -9.75 2.30
CA HIS A 64 2.20 -10.78 2.48
C HIS A 64 1.60 -12.18 2.49
N PHE A 65 2.35 -13.14 1.95
CA PHE A 65 2.00 -14.55 1.88
C PHE A 65 3.24 -15.41 2.18
N PRO A 66 3.05 -16.67 2.61
CA PRO A 66 4.18 -17.59 2.76
C PRO A 66 4.95 -17.73 1.43
N ARG A 67 6.29 -17.75 1.47
CA ARG A 67 7.13 -17.92 0.27
C ARG A 67 6.76 -19.18 -0.52
N SER A 68 6.27 -20.22 0.15
CA SER A 68 5.78 -21.44 -0.49
C SER A 68 4.59 -21.22 -1.44
N VAL A 69 3.79 -20.18 -1.21
CA VAL A 69 2.67 -19.77 -2.06
C VAL A 69 3.14 -18.82 -3.15
N LEU A 70 4.01 -17.87 -2.80
CA LEU A 70 4.46 -16.81 -3.70
C LEU A 70 5.53 -17.27 -4.70
N GLY A 71 6.36 -18.24 -4.33
CA GLY A 71 7.47 -18.77 -5.13
C GLY A 71 8.71 -17.87 -5.19
N GLU A 72 8.59 -16.60 -4.82
CA GLU A 72 9.67 -15.59 -4.76
C GLU A 72 9.49 -14.67 -3.54
N ASP A 73 10.45 -13.77 -3.29
CA ASP A 73 10.36 -12.78 -2.19
C ASP A 73 9.43 -11.60 -2.49
N GLY A 74 9.17 -11.35 -3.77
CA GLY A 74 8.41 -10.22 -4.26
C GLY A 74 9.27 -8.99 -4.64
N PRO A 75 8.64 -7.90 -5.13
CA PRO A 75 7.19 -7.76 -5.25
C PRO A 75 6.61 -8.64 -6.36
N VAL A 76 5.52 -9.35 -6.12
CA VAL A 76 4.71 -9.97 -7.19
C VAL A 76 3.52 -9.07 -7.44
N ILE A 77 3.35 -8.58 -8.67
CA ILE A 77 2.21 -7.75 -9.03
C ILE A 77 1.00 -8.65 -9.25
N LEU A 78 -0.06 -8.41 -8.50
CA LEU A 78 -1.32 -9.13 -8.57
C LEU A 78 -2.35 -8.32 -9.35
N PRO A 79 -3.33 -8.97 -9.99
CA PRO A 79 -4.44 -8.26 -10.61
C PRO A 79 -5.24 -7.51 -9.55
N SER A 80 -5.53 -6.24 -9.83
CA SER A 80 -6.38 -5.38 -9.00
C SER A 80 -7.72 -5.14 -9.68
N ALA A 81 -8.80 -5.08 -8.90
CA ALA A 81 -10.12 -4.68 -9.38
C ALA A 81 -10.23 -3.17 -9.64
N ASP A 82 -9.33 -2.35 -9.07
CA ASP A 82 -9.26 -0.92 -9.30
C ASP A 82 -7.98 -0.56 -10.08
N PRO A 83 -8.08 0.05 -11.28
CA PRO A 83 -6.93 0.45 -12.08
C PRO A 83 -6.05 1.54 -11.42
N LYS A 84 -6.52 2.17 -10.34
CA LYS A 84 -5.71 3.11 -9.54
C LYS A 84 -4.98 2.43 -8.38
N VAL A 85 -5.20 1.13 -8.15
CA VAL A 85 -4.58 0.36 -7.08
C VAL A 85 -3.63 -0.66 -7.69
N ILE A 86 -2.36 -0.56 -7.33
CA ILE A 86 -1.35 -1.58 -7.60
C ILE A 86 -1.35 -2.52 -6.40
N LEU A 87 -1.82 -3.75 -6.63
CA LEU A 87 -1.76 -4.80 -5.63
C LEU A 87 -0.43 -5.55 -5.78
N ALA A 88 0.35 -5.64 -4.71
CA ALA A 88 1.62 -6.34 -4.69
C ALA A 88 1.68 -7.33 -3.53
N ALA A 89 2.37 -8.45 -3.73
CA ALA A 89 2.63 -9.45 -2.71
C ALA A 89 4.12 -9.60 -2.40
N PHE A 90 4.44 -9.77 -1.12
CA PHE A 90 5.78 -10.08 -0.61
C PHE A 90 5.77 -11.36 0.22
N ALA A 91 6.91 -12.06 0.29
CA ALA A 91 7.01 -13.25 1.12
C ALA A 91 7.09 -12.90 2.61
N ASP A 92 6.34 -13.63 3.45
CA ASP A 92 6.37 -13.50 4.91
C ASP A 92 7.80 -13.56 5.46
N GLU A 93 8.57 -14.53 4.99
CA GLU A 93 9.94 -14.79 5.43
C GLU A 93 10.90 -13.65 5.08
N PHE A 94 10.67 -13.00 3.94
CA PHE A 94 11.45 -11.83 3.51
C PHE A 94 11.16 -10.61 4.38
N VAL A 95 9.88 -10.37 4.68
CA VAL A 95 9.43 -9.27 5.54
C VAL A 95 9.91 -9.48 6.97
N GLN A 96 9.70 -10.67 7.53
CA GLN A 96 10.11 -11.02 8.88
C GLN A 96 11.62 -10.95 9.06
N GLY A 97 12.41 -11.43 8.10
CA GLY A 97 13.87 -11.30 8.15
C GLY A 97 14.32 -9.83 8.24
N SER A 98 13.69 -8.95 7.45
CA SER A 98 13.99 -7.50 7.49
C SER A 98 13.57 -6.86 8.82
N LEU A 99 12.42 -7.26 9.37
CA LEU A 99 11.93 -6.77 10.67
C LEU A 99 12.89 -7.20 11.80
N ASP A 100 13.32 -8.46 11.79
CA ASP A 100 14.25 -8.99 12.78
C ASP A 100 15.62 -8.32 12.69
N GLU A 101 16.12 -8.02 11.49
CA GLU A 101 17.35 -7.23 11.32
C GLU A 101 17.22 -5.85 11.98
N VAL A 102 16.15 -5.10 11.69
CA VAL A 102 15.93 -3.77 12.29
C VAL A 102 15.84 -3.87 13.82
N ARG A 103 15.12 -4.87 14.35
CA ARG A 103 14.96 -5.07 15.79
C ARG A 103 16.28 -5.45 16.49
N ASN A 104 17.12 -6.24 15.83
CA ASN A 104 18.37 -6.75 16.42
C ASN A 104 19.53 -5.75 16.31
N VAL A 105 19.55 -4.91 15.27
CA VAL A 105 20.63 -3.94 15.02
C VAL A 105 20.46 -2.66 15.82
N PHE A 106 19.24 -2.13 15.89
CA PHE A 106 18.95 -0.87 16.58
C PHE A 106 18.33 -1.18 17.94
N ALA A 107 18.82 -0.56 19.02
CA ALA A 107 18.24 -0.72 20.36
C ALA A 107 17.17 0.34 20.66
N ASP A 108 17.33 1.52 20.07
CA ASP A 108 16.43 2.67 20.22
C ASP A 108 15.15 2.49 19.40
N LEU A 109 14.01 2.81 20.00
CA LEU A 109 12.69 2.59 19.39
C LEU A 109 12.42 3.56 18.23
N GLU A 110 12.73 4.85 18.38
CA GLU A 110 12.49 5.85 17.34
C GLU A 110 13.36 5.55 16.11
N VAL A 111 14.60 5.10 16.34
CA VAL A 111 15.49 4.67 15.24
C VAL A 111 14.93 3.43 14.54
N ARG A 112 14.39 2.45 15.28
CA ARG A 112 13.76 1.27 14.67
C ARG A 112 12.56 1.65 13.80
N GLU A 113 11.67 2.51 14.30
CA GLU A 113 10.50 2.97 13.54
C GLU A 113 10.92 3.68 12.26
N HIS A 114 11.92 4.56 12.34
CA HIS A 114 12.42 5.25 11.16
C HIS A 114 13.05 4.29 10.13
N GLN A 115 13.84 3.31 10.59
CA GLN A 115 14.44 2.30 9.70
C GLN A 115 13.38 1.39 9.07
N TRP A 116 12.36 1.03 9.84
CA TRP A 116 11.22 0.28 9.34
C TRP A 116 10.44 1.06 8.27
N GLU A 117 10.18 2.34 8.51
CA GLU A 117 9.55 3.23 7.54
C GLU A 117 10.38 3.34 6.25
N GLN A 118 11.71 3.51 6.36
CA GLN A 118 12.59 3.51 5.18
C GLN A 118 12.53 2.19 4.40
N PHE A 119 12.46 1.06 5.09
CA PHE A 119 12.30 -0.23 4.46
C PHE A 119 10.97 -0.32 3.69
N LEU A 120 9.85 0.03 4.30
CA LEU A 120 8.53 0.04 3.64
C LEU A 120 8.51 0.97 2.42
N ASN A 121 9.07 2.17 2.54
CA ASN A 121 9.21 3.11 1.42
C ASN A 121 10.05 2.51 0.27
N SER A 122 11.10 1.74 0.59
CA SER A 122 11.89 1.04 -0.41
C SER A 122 11.09 -0.05 -1.14
N LEU A 123 10.17 -0.74 -0.44
CA LEU A 123 9.28 -1.73 -1.03
C LEU A 123 8.26 -1.08 -1.95
N ALA A 124 7.62 0.01 -1.53
CA ALA A 124 6.72 0.79 -2.38
C ALA A 124 7.41 1.23 -3.68
N ALA A 125 8.63 1.74 -3.58
CA ALA A 125 9.41 2.12 -4.76
C ALA A 125 9.77 0.91 -5.66
N LYS A 126 10.02 -0.28 -5.10
CA LYS A 126 10.21 -1.52 -5.88
C LYS A 126 8.93 -1.91 -6.62
N VAL A 127 7.76 -1.78 -5.98
CA VAL A 127 6.46 -2.07 -6.60
C VAL A 127 6.21 -1.13 -7.78
N SER A 128 6.36 0.18 -7.59
CA SER A 128 6.16 1.17 -8.67
C SER A 128 7.08 0.89 -9.86
N ARG A 129 8.34 0.52 -9.63
CA ARG A 129 9.28 0.16 -10.71
C ARG A 129 8.85 -1.12 -11.44
N LYS A 130 8.56 -2.20 -10.72
CA LYS A 130 8.16 -3.48 -11.35
C LYS A 130 6.85 -3.32 -12.12
N HIS A 131 5.91 -2.51 -11.63
CA HIS A 131 4.68 -2.18 -12.35
C HIS A 131 4.95 -1.36 -13.62
N ALA A 132 5.86 -0.39 -13.57
CA ALA A 132 6.21 0.43 -14.75
C ALA A 132 6.99 -0.35 -15.82
N GLU A 133 7.78 -1.36 -15.42
CA GLU A 133 8.50 -2.26 -16.33
C GLU A 133 7.59 -3.31 -16.98
N SER A 134 6.40 -3.53 -16.43
CA SER A 134 5.36 -4.34 -17.05
C SER A 134 4.72 -3.54 -18.19
N GLU A 135 5.32 -3.58 -19.39
CA GLU A 135 4.66 -3.10 -20.61
C GLU A 135 3.30 -3.83 -20.78
N GLU A 136 2.24 -3.05 -21.04
CA GLU A 136 0.84 -3.44 -21.24
C GLU A 136 0.00 -3.86 -20.02
N PHE A 137 -0.73 -2.88 -19.47
CA PHE A 137 -2.18 -3.04 -19.33
C PHE A 137 -2.87 -1.80 -19.92
N ASP A 138 -3.00 -1.79 -21.24
CA ASP A 138 -3.71 -0.75 -22.00
C ASP A 138 -5.22 -0.94 -21.81
N TRP A 139 -5.85 -0.09 -20.99
CA TRP A 139 -7.31 -0.02 -20.83
C TRP A 139 -7.95 0.82 -21.94
N ASP A 140 -7.53 0.68 -23.20
CA ASP A 140 -8.28 1.28 -24.31
C ASP A 140 -9.59 0.50 -24.53
N ILE A 141 -10.61 0.83 -23.72
CA ILE A 141 -11.98 0.29 -23.79
C ILE A 141 -12.68 0.74 -25.11
N SER A 142 -12.00 1.46 -26.00
CA SER A 142 -12.53 1.83 -27.33
C SER A 142 -12.72 0.64 -28.29
N ARG A 143 -12.35 -0.60 -27.91
CA ARG A 143 -12.47 -1.78 -28.77
C ARG A 143 -13.57 -2.79 -28.41
N LEU A 144 -14.46 -2.48 -27.47
CA LEU A 144 -15.69 -3.26 -27.27
C LEU A 144 -16.87 -2.54 -27.95
N ASN A 145 -16.91 -2.64 -29.28
CA ASN A 145 -18.13 -2.50 -30.08
C ASN A 145 -18.65 -3.90 -30.44
#